data_AF-A0A1D6M6B0-F1
#
_entry.id   AF-A0A1D6M6B0-F1
#
_cell.length_a   1.000
_cell.length_b   1.000
_cell.length_c   1.000
_cell.angle_alpha   90.00
_cell.angle_beta   90.00
_cell.angle_gamma   90.00
#
_symmetry.space_group_name_H-M   'P 1'
#
loop_
_entity.id
_entity.type
_entity.pdbx_description
1 polymer ?
#
loop_
_entity_poly.entity_id
_entity_poly.type
_entity_poly.pdbx_seq_one_letter_code
_entity_poly.pdbx_strand_id
1 'polypeptide(L)'
;MGTCGRRVLGVWFFFWFLLTLEQCTSLNREGAALLRFKAAIEADPYGALLDWNQESLSPCTWFGVECSDDGLVMSLSLANLGLKGVLSPELGKLMQMKSLILHNNSFYGTIPREIGDLQDLKMLDLGYNNFSGSIPSELQHILSLEFLCRFLEGITLFRRSELETACEGFSNIIDTLPGFTLFKGTLPCGAEIAVASTSVAYAGGWSAIDEAHYMNKVGALSKVNHKNLLNLVGYCEDEKPFIRMMVFEYASNGSLFERLHVKEAEHLNWQSRLRIAMGVLYCLQYMHQQNTPVTLKNLNSSYIYLTEDDAAKVSDISFSVDKREDDEYDAPDEYSTVYKFALLLLETISGRRPYSEDDGLLVLWARRYLTCASPVMGMIDPTLNSVPEEHARALSELIRLCLSEDRRQRPTMAEVTKRMQEITGITQDQAIPRNSALWWAELEIMTS
;
A
#
# COMPACT_ATOMS: atom_id res chain seq x y z
N MET A 1 -53.03 73.93 2.89
CA MET A 1 -52.41 73.77 4.22
C MET A 1 -52.10 72.29 4.44
N GLY A 2 -50.83 71.95 4.68
CA GLY A 2 -50.38 70.82 5.53
C GLY A 2 -50.69 69.36 5.17
N THR A 3 -49.74 68.72 4.48
CA THR A 3 -49.14 67.36 4.68
C THR A 3 -49.92 66.10 5.14
N CYS A 4 -49.46 64.96 4.56
CA CYS A 4 -49.33 63.59 5.13
C CYS A 4 -50.50 62.61 4.87
N GLY A 5 -50.36 61.39 4.31
CA GLY A 5 -49.20 60.59 3.87
C GLY A 5 -49.63 59.23 3.25
N ARG A 6 -48.68 58.59 2.53
CA ARG A 6 -48.56 57.16 2.08
C ARG A 6 -49.49 56.55 0.99
N ARG A 7 -49.09 56.73 -0.28
CA ARG A 7 -48.52 55.73 -1.25
C ARG A 7 -48.38 54.25 -0.77
N VAL A 8 -48.52 53.14 -1.52
CA VAL A 8 -48.75 52.70 -2.94
C VAL A 8 -49.18 51.20 -2.88
N LEU A 9 -49.77 50.65 -3.95
CA LEU A 9 -49.48 49.33 -4.59
C LEU A 9 -50.69 48.42 -4.78
N GLY A 10 -51.01 48.06 -6.02
CA GLY A 10 -52.00 47.02 -6.28
C GLY A 10 -52.38 46.80 -7.74
N VAL A 11 -51.43 46.71 -8.68
CA VAL A 11 -51.73 46.19 -10.03
C VAL A 11 -50.50 45.51 -10.68
N TRP A 12 -49.89 44.51 -10.04
CA TRP A 12 -48.87 43.63 -10.67
C TRP A 12 -48.86 42.23 -10.00
N PHE A 13 -50.03 41.62 -9.79
CA PHE A 13 -50.13 40.29 -9.16
C PHE A 13 -51.15 39.36 -9.84
N PHE A 14 -51.34 39.50 -11.16
CA PHE A 14 -52.21 38.61 -11.93
C PHE A 14 -51.49 37.95 -13.13
N PHE A 15 -50.17 37.76 -13.02
CA PHE A 15 -49.38 36.98 -13.97
C PHE A 15 -48.31 36.11 -13.27
N TRP A 16 -48.66 35.56 -12.10
CA TRP A 16 -47.90 34.48 -11.48
C TRP A 16 -48.86 33.40 -10.96
N PHE A 17 -49.74 32.96 -11.86
CA PHE A 17 -50.57 31.77 -11.67
C PHE A 17 -50.61 31.00 -13.00
N LEU A 18 -49.42 30.72 -13.52
CA LEU A 18 -49.21 29.75 -14.59
C LEU A 18 -48.36 28.63 -14.00
N LEU A 19 -49.02 27.50 -13.78
CA LEU A 19 -48.44 26.17 -13.64
C LEU A 19 -47.40 26.01 -12.52
N THR A 20 -47.86 25.81 -11.28
CA THR A 20 -47.32 24.66 -10.54
C THR A 20 -47.87 23.41 -11.23
N LEU A 21 -47.21 23.01 -12.33
CA LEU A 21 -47.15 21.60 -12.67
C LEU A 21 -46.53 20.94 -11.43
N GLU A 22 -47.38 20.40 -10.56
CA GLU A 22 -46.95 19.26 -9.76
C GLU A 22 -46.49 18.22 -10.77
N GLN A 23 -45.19 18.17 -11.02
CA GLN A 23 -44.58 17.00 -11.62
C GLN A 23 -44.93 15.85 -10.68
N CYS A 24 -45.87 15.00 -11.10
CA CYS A 24 -46.07 13.71 -10.48
C CYS A 24 -44.73 12.97 -10.56
N THR A 25 -43.98 12.95 -9.46
CA THR A 25 -42.80 12.08 -9.34
C THR A 25 -43.32 10.65 -9.32
N SER A 26 -43.22 9.96 -10.46
CA SER A 26 -43.52 8.52 -10.54
C SER A 26 -42.46 7.65 -9.85
N LEU A 27 -41.34 8.26 -9.46
CA LEU A 27 -40.17 7.59 -8.93
C LEU A 27 -40.41 7.12 -7.48
N ASN A 28 -40.06 5.86 -7.21
CA ASN A 28 -40.16 5.28 -5.88
C ASN A 28 -39.16 5.93 -4.89
N ARG A 29 -39.31 5.64 -3.60
CA ARG A 29 -38.45 6.21 -2.54
C ARG A 29 -36.97 5.87 -2.72
N GLU A 30 -36.67 4.70 -3.28
CA GLU A 30 -35.30 4.24 -3.56
C GLU A 30 -34.66 5.02 -4.71
N GLY A 31 -35.42 5.31 -5.77
CA GLY A 31 -34.96 6.19 -6.85
C GLY A 31 -34.69 7.61 -6.35
N ALA A 32 -35.49 8.12 -5.41
CA ALA A 32 -35.21 9.42 -4.78
C ALA A 32 -33.89 9.39 -3.96
N ALA A 33 -33.60 8.29 -3.26
CA ALA A 33 -32.33 8.11 -2.54
C ALA A 33 -31.13 8.04 -3.50
N LEU A 34 -31.26 7.33 -4.61
CA LEU A 34 -30.24 7.27 -5.67
C LEU A 34 -30.02 8.62 -6.36
N LEU A 35 -31.06 9.45 -6.56
CA LEU A 35 -30.88 10.82 -7.06
C LEU A 35 -30.15 11.72 -6.05
N ARG A 36 -30.35 11.51 -4.74
CA ARG A 36 -29.56 12.18 -3.70
C ARG A 36 -28.11 11.73 -3.70
N PHE A 37 -27.85 10.46 -4.00
CA PHE A 37 -26.49 9.96 -4.23
C PHE A 37 -25.86 10.60 -5.46
N LYS A 38 -26.56 10.67 -6.60
CA LYS A 38 -26.10 11.37 -7.80
C LYS A 38 -25.78 12.85 -7.53
N ALA A 39 -26.56 13.53 -6.70
CA ALA A 39 -26.30 14.93 -6.34
C ALA A 39 -25.01 15.11 -5.50
N ALA A 40 -24.51 14.05 -4.86
CA ALA A 40 -23.25 14.06 -4.11
C ALA A 40 -22.01 13.78 -4.99
N ILE A 41 -22.22 13.52 -6.28
CA ILE A 41 -21.16 13.28 -7.26
C ILE A 41 -20.79 14.62 -7.92
N GLU A 42 -19.53 15.01 -7.77
CA GLU A 42 -18.96 16.26 -8.27
C GLU A 42 -18.46 16.13 -9.71
N ALA A 43 -17.96 14.95 -10.11
CA ALA A 43 -17.50 14.69 -11.46
C ALA A 43 -17.94 13.31 -11.95
N ASP A 44 -18.49 13.30 -13.16
CA ASP A 44 -18.83 12.11 -13.95
C ASP A 44 -18.21 12.27 -15.35
N PRO A 45 -16.93 11.92 -15.53
CA PRO A 45 -16.18 12.22 -16.76
C PRO A 45 -16.71 11.49 -18.00
N TYR A 46 -17.40 10.37 -17.81
CA TYR A 46 -17.94 9.54 -18.89
C TYR A 46 -19.46 9.67 -19.08
N GLY A 47 -20.13 10.48 -18.25
CA GLY A 47 -21.59 10.64 -18.29
C GLY A 47 -22.33 9.34 -17.97
N ALA A 48 -21.76 8.50 -17.11
CA ALA A 48 -22.30 7.19 -16.78
C ALA A 48 -23.67 7.26 -16.06
N LEU A 49 -23.98 8.40 -15.44
CA LEU A 49 -25.23 8.60 -14.68
C LEU A 49 -26.24 9.46 -15.43
N LEU A 50 -26.08 9.68 -16.74
CA LEU A 50 -26.95 10.57 -17.52
C LEU A 50 -28.41 10.10 -17.55
N ASP A 51 -28.64 8.78 -17.54
CA ASP A 51 -29.95 8.14 -17.58
C ASP A 51 -30.68 8.13 -16.22
N TRP A 52 -30.01 8.53 -15.14
CA TRP A 52 -30.64 8.69 -13.82
C TRP A 52 -31.43 10.00 -13.75
N ASN A 53 -32.76 9.94 -13.94
CA ASN A 53 -33.61 11.12 -13.97
C ASN A 53 -34.98 10.90 -13.29
N GLN A 54 -35.69 12.00 -13.00
CA GLN A 54 -37.00 11.96 -12.33
C GLN A 54 -38.16 11.54 -13.26
N GLU A 55 -37.91 11.46 -14.57
CA GLU A 55 -38.90 11.11 -15.58
C GLU A 55 -39.02 9.59 -15.77
N SER A 56 -38.02 8.82 -15.33
CA SER A 56 -38.05 7.36 -15.28
C SER A 56 -39.14 6.87 -14.31
N LEU A 57 -39.93 5.90 -14.77
CA LEU A 57 -40.96 5.22 -13.97
C LEU A 57 -40.37 4.41 -12.81
N SER A 58 -39.13 3.93 -12.95
CA SER A 58 -38.44 3.10 -11.96
C SER A 58 -36.92 3.29 -12.05
N PRO A 59 -36.18 3.26 -10.92
CA PRO A 59 -34.73 3.28 -10.93
C PRO A 59 -34.10 2.01 -11.52
N CYS A 60 -34.87 0.94 -11.70
CA CYS A 60 -34.38 -0.34 -12.21
C CYS A 60 -33.95 -0.30 -13.69
N THR A 61 -34.30 0.76 -14.41
CA THR A 61 -33.84 0.97 -15.80
C THR A 61 -32.54 1.76 -15.87
N TRP A 62 -31.99 2.20 -14.74
CA TRP A 62 -30.81 3.04 -14.69
C TRP A 62 -29.53 2.22 -14.78
N PHE A 63 -28.52 2.81 -15.40
CA PHE A 63 -27.19 2.24 -15.51
C PHE A 63 -26.65 1.90 -14.12
N GLY A 64 -26.21 0.65 -13.98
CA GLY A 64 -25.63 0.12 -12.76
C GLY A 64 -26.65 -0.26 -11.67
N VAL A 65 -27.95 -0.15 -11.89
CA VAL A 65 -28.98 -0.50 -10.90
C VAL A 65 -29.65 -1.83 -11.28
N GLU A 66 -29.63 -2.80 -10.37
CA GLU A 66 -30.41 -4.04 -10.51
C GLU A 66 -31.44 -4.13 -9.40
N CYS A 67 -32.65 -4.57 -9.74
CA CYS A 67 -33.77 -4.70 -8.82
C CYS A 67 -34.26 -6.13 -8.69
N SER A 68 -35.02 -6.41 -7.63
CA SER A 68 -35.79 -7.63 -7.45
C SER A 68 -37.03 -7.66 -8.33
N ASP A 69 -37.69 -8.82 -8.38
CA ASP A 69 -38.98 -8.99 -9.08
C ASP A 69 -40.07 -8.02 -8.57
N ASP A 70 -39.95 -7.54 -7.33
CA ASP A 70 -40.84 -6.57 -6.70
C ASP A 70 -40.47 -5.09 -7.02
N GLY A 71 -39.42 -4.86 -7.82
CA GLY A 71 -38.97 -3.53 -8.23
C GLY A 71 -38.19 -2.76 -7.16
N LEU A 72 -37.63 -3.46 -6.18
CA LEU A 72 -36.77 -2.89 -5.12
C LEU A 72 -35.30 -3.05 -5.48
N VAL A 73 -34.47 -2.05 -5.18
CA VAL A 73 -33.05 -2.02 -5.55
C VAL A 73 -32.26 -3.06 -4.74
N MET A 74 -31.63 -3.98 -5.45
CA MET A 74 -30.84 -5.08 -4.88
C MET A 74 -29.34 -4.89 -5.09
N SER A 75 -28.94 -4.28 -6.20
CA SER A 75 -27.55 -4.12 -6.59
C SER A 75 -27.32 -2.73 -7.16
N LEU A 76 -26.23 -2.09 -6.75
CA LEU A 76 -25.70 -0.88 -7.38
C LEU A 76 -24.24 -1.12 -7.78
N SER A 77 -23.94 -1.09 -9.07
CA SER A 77 -22.60 -1.30 -9.62
C SER A 77 -22.18 -0.13 -10.50
N LEU A 78 -21.22 0.66 -10.02
CA LEU A 78 -20.67 1.85 -10.67
C LEU A 78 -19.13 1.83 -10.65
N ALA A 79 -18.54 0.66 -10.87
CA ALA A 79 -17.10 0.47 -10.84
C ALA A 79 -16.38 1.02 -12.09
N ASN A 80 -15.15 1.51 -11.92
CA ASN A 80 -14.25 1.93 -13.02
C ASN A 80 -14.76 3.12 -13.86
N LEU A 81 -15.47 4.07 -13.24
CA LEU A 81 -16.12 5.18 -13.96
C LEU A 81 -15.44 6.53 -13.71
N GLY A 82 -14.36 6.57 -12.93
CA GLY A 82 -13.68 7.83 -12.58
C GLY A 82 -14.58 8.83 -11.86
N LEU A 83 -15.63 8.36 -11.18
CA LEU A 83 -16.58 9.20 -10.47
C LEU A 83 -15.88 9.87 -9.28
N LYS A 84 -16.11 11.16 -9.08
CA LYS A 84 -15.56 11.90 -7.93
C LYS A 84 -16.68 12.49 -7.09
N GLY A 85 -16.60 12.35 -5.77
CA GLY A 85 -17.59 12.91 -4.84
C GLY A 85 -17.56 12.22 -3.48
N VAL A 86 -18.67 12.31 -2.74
CA VAL A 86 -18.82 11.68 -1.41
C VAL A 86 -19.95 10.65 -1.41
N LEU A 87 -19.88 9.67 -0.51
CA LEU A 87 -20.99 8.73 -0.30
C LEU A 87 -22.15 9.45 0.40
N SER A 88 -23.34 9.34 -0.17
CA SER A 88 -24.55 9.93 0.41
C SER A 88 -25.14 9.02 1.49
N PRO A 89 -25.45 9.54 2.70
CA PRO A 89 -26.12 8.77 3.76
C PRO A 89 -27.46 8.17 3.31
N GLU A 90 -28.07 8.75 2.28
CA GLU A 90 -29.34 8.31 1.71
C GLU A 90 -29.27 6.90 1.11
N LEU A 91 -28.06 6.40 0.75
CA LEU A 91 -27.87 5.01 0.32
C LEU A 91 -28.28 4.00 1.41
N GLY A 92 -28.23 4.38 2.69
CA GLY A 92 -28.71 3.55 3.80
C GLY A 92 -30.22 3.28 3.79
N LYS A 93 -31.00 3.96 2.92
CA LYS A 93 -32.46 3.73 2.77
C LYS A 93 -32.81 2.57 1.85
N LEU A 94 -31.84 1.98 1.15
CA LEU A 94 -32.02 0.90 0.19
C LEU A 94 -32.06 -0.46 0.91
N MET A 95 -33.08 -0.69 1.72
CA MET A 95 -33.09 -1.77 2.73
C MET A 95 -32.91 -3.20 2.18
N GLN A 96 -33.22 -3.43 0.90
CA GLN A 96 -33.01 -4.75 0.25
C GLN A 96 -31.68 -4.86 -0.51
N MET A 97 -30.82 -3.85 -0.45
CA MET A 97 -29.56 -3.84 -1.16
C MET A 97 -28.65 -4.98 -0.67
N LYS A 98 -28.35 -5.89 -1.59
CA LYS A 98 -27.40 -7.00 -1.41
C LYS A 98 -26.00 -6.65 -1.89
N SER A 99 -25.89 -5.77 -2.89
CA SER A 99 -24.60 -5.40 -3.46
C SER A 99 -24.46 -3.90 -3.73
N LEU A 100 -23.30 -3.33 -3.36
CA LEU A 100 -22.91 -1.94 -3.59
C LEU A 100 -21.46 -1.89 -4.05
N ILE A 101 -21.22 -1.82 -5.36
CA ILE A 101 -19.89 -1.90 -5.98
C ILE A 101 -19.52 -0.54 -6.58
N LEU A 102 -18.53 0.13 -5.98
CA LEU A 102 -18.06 1.47 -6.35
C LEU A 102 -16.54 1.53 -6.54
N HIS A 103 -15.88 0.39 -6.71
CA HIS A 103 -14.42 0.34 -6.77
C HIS A 103 -13.83 1.12 -7.96
N ASN A 104 -12.57 1.53 -7.82
CA ASN A 104 -11.79 2.23 -8.85
C ASN A 104 -12.47 3.51 -9.35
N ASN A 105 -12.71 4.40 -8.39
CA ASN A 105 -13.27 5.73 -8.60
C ASN A 105 -12.44 6.73 -7.75
N SER A 106 -12.90 7.97 -7.67
CA SER A 106 -12.28 9.06 -6.89
C SER A 106 -13.19 9.54 -5.76
N PHE A 107 -13.96 8.65 -5.14
CA PHE A 107 -14.79 8.99 -3.98
C PHE A 107 -13.91 9.32 -2.77
N TYR A 108 -14.31 10.27 -1.93
CA TYR A 108 -13.55 10.69 -0.75
C TYR A 108 -14.45 11.04 0.44
N GLY A 109 -13.82 11.34 1.59
CA GLY A 109 -14.52 11.60 2.86
C GLY A 109 -14.79 10.32 3.64
N THR A 110 -15.65 10.40 4.65
CA THR A 110 -16.00 9.28 5.52
C THR A 110 -17.11 8.42 4.93
N ILE A 111 -17.08 7.10 5.18
CA ILE A 111 -18.22 6.23 4.89
C ILE A 111 -19.38 6.59 5.84
N PRO A 112 -20.59 6.90 5.35
CA PRO A 112 -21.75 7.15 6.19
C PRO A 112 -22.11 5.93 7.04
N ARG A 113 -22.40 6.14 8.32
CA ARG A 113 -22.82 5.07 9.25
C ARG A 113 -24.13 4.41 8.83
N GLU A 114 -24.98 5.15 8.10
CA GLU A 114 -26.28 4.71 7.59
C GLU A 114 -26.14 3.54 6.59
N ILE A 115 -24.97 3.34 5.98
CA ILE A 115 -24.70 2.13 5.18
C ILE A 115 -24.68 0.87 6.06
N GLY A 116 -24.38 1.03 7.35
CA GLY A 116 -24.50 -0.02 8.37
C GLY A 116 -25.95 -0.44 8.67
N ASP A 117 -26.95 0.33 8.25
CA ASP A 117 -28.37 -0.03 8.42
C ASP A 117 -28.84 -1.06 7.37
N LEU A 118 -28.02 -1.35 6.34
CA LEU A 118 -28.32 -2.28 5.26
C LEU A 118 -28.14 -3.75 5.69
N GLN A 119 -29.14 -4.31 6.35
CA GLN A 119 -29.08 -5.65 6.95
C GLN A 119 -28.89 -6.80 5.95
N ASP A 120 -29.33 -6.63 4.71
CA ASP A 120 -29.26 -7.65 3.65
C ASP A 120 -27.99 -7.53 2.78
N LEU A 121 -27.09 -6.58 3.08
CA LEU A 121 -25.90 -6.30 2.30
C LEU A 121 -24.90 -7.45 2.44
N LYS A 122 -24.51 -8.03 1.30
CA LYS A 122 -23.56 -9.16 1.21
C LYS A 122 -22.25 -8.76 0.55
N MET A 123 -22.30 -7.80 -0.36
CA MET A 123 -21.17 -7.35 -1.15
C MET A 123 -21.20 -5.83 -1.31
N LEU A 124 -20.61 -5.11 -0.38
CA LEU A 124 -20.13 -3.76 -0.63
C LEU A 124 -18.77 -3.84 -1.40
N ASP A 125 -18.32 -2.82 -2.09
CA ASP A 125 -16.97 -2.80 -2.68
C ASP A 125 -16.57 -1.36 -2.92
N LEU A 126 -15.74 -0.82 -2.03
CA LEU A 126 -15.36 0.58 -2.04
C LEU A 126 -13.86 0.77 -2.38
N GLY A 127 -13.16 -0.30 -2.78
CA GLY A 127 -11.71 -0.28 -2.99
C GLY A 127 -11.26 0.69 -4.10
N TYR A 128 -9.98 1.04 -4.14
CA TYR A 128 -9.43 2.02 -5.11
C TYR A 128 -10.25 3.33 -5.16
N ASN A 129 -10.47 3.93 -3.98
CA ASN A 129 -11.05 5.26 -3.79
C ASN A 129 -10.19 6.04 -2.78
N ASN A 130 -10.53 7.30 -2.53
CA ASN A 130 -9.81 8.21 -1.65
C ASN A 130 -10.58 8.50 -0.34
N PHE A 131 -11.27 7.49 0.21
CA PHE A 131 -11.99 7.61 1.48
C PHE A 131 -11.01 7.85 2.65
N SER A 132 -11.49 8.54 3.68
CA SER A 132 -10.71 8.89 4.87
C SER A 132 -11.55 8.73 6.15
N GLY A 133 -10.90 8.58 7.29
CA GLY A 133 -11.55 8.33 8.59
C GLY A 133 -11.74 6.84 8.89
N SER A 134 -12.25 6.55 10.09
CA SER A 134 -12.46 5.16 10.56
C SER A 134 -13.68 4.52 9.90
N ILE A 135 -13.63 3.21 9.67
CA ILE A 135 -14.80 2.42 9.29
C ILE A 135 -15.87 2.54 10.38
N PRO A 136 -17.10 2.97 10.08
CA PRO A 136 -18.20 3.01 11.03
C PRO A 136 -18.38 1.66 11.75
N SER A 137 -18.55 1.70 13.07
CA SER A 137 -18.78 0.52 13.91
C SER A 137 -20.00 -0.30 13.46
N GLU A 138 -20.98 0.38 12.88
CA GLU A 138 -22.22 -0.17 12.34
C GLU A 138 -21.98 -1.10 11.14
N LEU A 139 -20.88 -0.88 10.40
CA LEU A 139 -20.52 -1.78 9.29
C LEU A 139 -19.89 -3.07 9.78
N GLN A 140 -19.32 -3.12 10.99
CA GLN A 140 -18.58 -4.28 11.51
C GLN A 140 -19.38 -5.59 11.51
N HIS A 141 -20.72 -5.49 11.58
CA HIS A 141 -21.63 -6.64 11.58
C HIS A 141 -21.91 -7.20 10.17
N ILE A 142 -21.65 -6.42 9.12
CA ILE A 142 -21.90 -6.73 7.71
C ILE A 142 -20.62 -7.20 6.99
N LEU A 143 -19.44 -6.90 7.58
CA LEU A 143 -18.14 -7.27 7.03
C LEU A 143 -17.94 -8.79 7.06
N SER A 144 -18.14 -9.47 5.93
CA SER A 144 -17.44 -10.73 5.69
C SER A 144 -15.92 -10.46 5.57
N LEU A 145 -15.08 -11.46 5.82
CA LEU A 145 -13.61 -11.35 5.84
C LEU A 145 -13.00 -10.76 4.55
N GLU A 146 -13.65 -10.92 3.40
CA GLU A 146 -13.23 -10.35 2.11
C GLU A 146 -13.33 -8.82 2.07
N PHE A 147 -14.16 -8.25 2.93
CA PHE A 147 -14.59 -6.85 2.93
C PHE A 147 -13.53 -5.89 3.45
N LEU A 148 -12.98 -6.22 4.61
CA LEU A 148 -12.08 -5.35 5.35
C LEU A 148 -10.68 -5.33 4.69
N CYS A 149 -10.33 -6.37 3.92
CA CYS A 149 -9.09 -6.40 3.12
C CYS A 149 -9.04 -5.32 2.03
N ARG A 150 -10.18 -4.89 1.46
CA ARG A 150 -10.21 -3.91 0.35
C ARG A 150 -10.24 -2.45 0.80
N PHE A 151 -10.40 -2.21 2.11
CA PHE A 151 -10.24 -0.88 2.73
C PHE A 151 -8.76 -0.55 2.99
N LEU A 152 -7.88 -1.56 3.03
CA LEU A 152 -6.46 -1.43 3.38
C LEU A 152 -5.58 -0.83 2.28
N GLU A 153 -6.15 -0.43 1.15
CA GLU A 153 -5.41 0.20 0.05
C GLU A 153 -5.31 1.74 0.21
N GLY A 154 -5.80 2.29 1.34
CA GLY A 154 -5.52 3.64 1.83
C GLY A 154 -4.99 3.60 3.27
N ILE A 155 -4.15 4.57 3.65
CA ILE A 155 -3.59 4.63 5.01
C ILE A 155 -4.69 4.77 6.04
N THR A 156 -4.80 3.76 6.92
CA THR A 156 -5.78 3.74 8.00
C THR A 156 -5.18 4.32 9.29
N LEU A 157 -5.92 5.20 9.96
CA LEU A 157 -5.63 5.60 11.34
C LEU A 157 -6.26 4.57 12.28
N PHE A 158 -5.44 3.71 12.88
CA PHE A 158 -5.86 2.68 13.81
C PHE A 158 -6.02 3.23 15.22
N ARG A 159 -7.01 2.72 15.96
CA ARG A 159 -7.07 2.92 17.40
C ARG A 159 -6.12 1.95 18.10
N ARG A 160 -5.53 2.39 19.21
CA ARG A 160 -4.69 1.54 20.06
C ARG A 160 -5.40 0.22 20.44
N SER A 161 -6.67 0.28 20.82
CA SER A 161 -7.45 -0.91 21.20
C SER A 161 -7.59 -1.95 20.08
N GLU A 162 -7.61 -1.49 18.82
CA GLU A 162 -7.70 -2.36 17.64
C GLU A 162 -6.37 -3.11 17.45
N LEU A 163 -5.24 -2.39 17.55
CA LEU A 163 -3.91 -2.99 17.48
C LEU A 163 -3.58 -3.87 18.69
N GLU A 164 -4.04 -3.50 19.90
CA GLU A 164 -3.93 -4.37 21.07
C GLU A 164 -4.66 -5.70 20.87
N THR A 165 -5.84 -5.66 20.25
CA THR A 165 -6.58 -6.89 19.93
C THR A 165 -5.88 -7.69 18.83
N ALA A 166 -5.44 -7.01 17.76
CA ALA A 166 -4.78 -7.65 16.61
C ALA A 166 -3.42 -8.28 16.97
N CYS A 167 -2.67 -7.67 17.89
CA CYS A 167 -1.35 -8.11 18.33
C CYS A 167 -1.38 -8.91 19.63
N GLU A 168 -2.55 -9.40 20.07
CA GLU A 168 -2.72 -10.18 21.31
C GLU A 168 -2.04 -9.53 22.52
N GLY A 169 -2.28 -8.24 22.72
CA GLY A 169 -1.68 -7.43 23.78
C GLY A 169 -0.20 -7.09 23.57
N PHE A 170 0.27 -7.06 22.31
CA PHE A 170 1.68 -6.86 21.93
C PHE A 170 2.62 -7.94 22.50
N SER A 171 2.14 -9.19 22.54
CA SER A 171 2.90 -10.32 23.06
C SER A 171 3.80 -10.98 22.01
N ASN A 172 3.41 -10.91 20.73
CA ASN A 172 4.11 -11.57 19.63
C ASN A 172 5.18 -10.65 19.02
N ILE A 173 6.37 -10.64 19.63
CA ILE A 173 7.51 -9.82 19.18
C ILE A 173 8.21 -10.52 18.00
N ILE A 174 8.32 -9.82 16.87
CA ILE A 174 9.13 -10.23 15.73
C ILE A 174 10.59 -9.91 16.00
N ASP A 175 10.89 -8.65 16.34
CA ASP A 175 12.25 -8.18 16.63
C ASP A 175 12.23 -6.92 17.52
N THR A 176 13.33 -6.64 18.20
CA THR A 176 13.53 -5.42 18.99
C THR A 176 14.78 -4.70 18.49
N LEU A 177 14.57 -3.59 17.77
CA LEU A 177 15.61 -2.78 17.17
C LEU A 177 15.86 -1.50 18.00
N PRO A 178 16.99 -0.80 17.81
CA PRO A 178 17.23 0.48 18.49
C PRO A 178 16.11 1.49 18.20
N GLY A 179 15.38 1.85 19.25
CA GLY A 179 14.32 2.87 19.21
C GLY A 179 12.91 2.36 18.88
N PHE A 180 12.73 1.10 18.49
CA PHE A 180 11.39 0.53 18.24
C PHE A 180 11.34 -1.00 18.34
N THR A 181 10.16 -1.53 18.62
CA THR A 181 9.86 -2.97 18.66
C THR A 181 8.87 -3.32 17.57
N LEU A 182 9.11 -4.44 16.87
CA LEU A 182 8.20 -4.99 15.86
C LEU A 182 7.35 -6.08 16.47
N PHE A 183 6.04 -5.98 16.27
CA PHE A 183 5.07 -6.97 16.70
C PHE A 183 4.36 -7.58 15.50
N LYS A 184 4.06 -8.88 15.56
CA LYS A 184 3.16 -9.54 14.63
C LYS A 184 1.74 -9.37 15.13
N GLY A 185 0.84 -9.02 14.22
CA GLY A 185 -0.60 -9.00 14.48
C GLY A 185 -1.39 -9.58 13.33
N THR A 186 -2.65 -9.90 13.61
CA THR A 186 -3.63 -10.34 12.62
C THR A 186 -4.86 -9.46 12.76
N LEU A 187 -5.18 -8.71 11.70
CA LEU A 187 -6.39 -7.90 11.68
C LEU A 187 -7.64 -8.79 11.67
N PRO A 188 -8.82 -8.27 12.06
CA PRO A 188 -10.07 -9.04 12.00
C PRO A 188 -10.42 -9.58 10.61
N CYS A 189 -9.85 -9.02 9.54
CA CYS A 189 -9.96 -9.54 8.17
C CYS A 189 -9.08 -10.75 7.86
N GLY A 190 -8.26 -11.21 8.80
CA GLY A 190 -7.28 -12.27 8.57
C GLY A 190 -6.01 -11.78 7.88
N ALA A 191 -5.89 -10.49 7.54
CA ALA A 191 -4.63 -9.93 7.04
C ALA A 191 -3.59 -9.89 8.16
N GLU A 192 -2.43 -10.50 7.91
CA GLU A 192 -1.29 -10.43 8.80
C GLU A 192 -0.58 -9.07 8.63
N ILE A 193 -0.22 -8.46 9.76
CA ILE A 193 0.41 -7.14 9.84
C ILE A 193 1.67 -7.18 10.71
N ALA A 194 2.61 -6.31 10.38
CA ALA A 194 3.78 -6.00 11.20
C ALA A 194 3.62 -4.61 11.81
N VAL A 195 3.55 -4.51 13.13
CA VAL A 195 3.38 -3.24 13.85
C VAL A 195 4.72 -2.81 14.42
N ALA A 196 5.29 -1.73 13.88
CA ALA A 196 6.47 -1.09 14.43
C ALA A 196 6.03 -0.06 15.47
N SER A 197 6.46 -0.23 16.73
CA SER A 197 6.11 0.64 17.84
C SER A 197 7.34 1.32 18.41
N THR A 198 7.29 2.63 18.59
CA THR A 198 8.38 3.38 19.24
C THR A 198 8.62 2.91 20.67
N SER A 199 9.89 2.90 21.11
CA SER A 199 10.25 2.59 22.51
C SER A 199 10.04 3.77 23.48
N VAL A 200 9.62 4.94 22.99
CA VAL A 200 9.38 6.14 23.82
C VAL A 200 8.10 5.97 24.63
N ALA A 201 8.22 5.96 25.95
CA ALA A 201 7.12 5.62 26.86
C ALA A 201 6.29 6.82 27.36
N TYR A 202 6.72 8.06 27.09
CA TYR A 202 6.04 9.27 27.57
C TYR A 202 6.28 10.46 26.64
N ALA A 203 5.29 11.36 26.54
CA ALA A 203 5.29 12.49 25.61
C ALA A 203 6.50 13.43 25.75
N GLY A 204 7.06 13.58 26.96
CA GLY A 204 8.27 14.40 27.19
C GLY A 204 9.55 13.85 26.54
N GLY A 205 9.58 12.57 26.17
CA GLY A 205 10.69 11.95 25.43
C GLY A 205 10.52 12.05 23.91
N TRP A 206 9.46 12.70 23.42
CA TRP A 206 9.14 12.85 22.01
C TRP A 206 9.13 14.33 21.63
N SER A 207 10.11 14.77 20.85
CA SER A 207 10.23 16.18 20.49
C SER A 207 9.28 16.56 19.35
N ALA A 208 9.02 17.86 19.18
CA ALA A 208 8.29 18.35 18.01
C ALA A 208 8.99 18.02 16.68
N ILE A 209 10.30 17.81 16.71
CA ILE A 209 11.10 17.40 15.55
C ILE A 209 10.81 15.92 15.23
N ASP A 210 10.76 15.06 16.24
CA ASP A 210 10.44 13.63 16.08
C ASP A 210 9.01 13.45 15.57
N GLU A 211 8.05 14.23 16.08
CA GLU A 211 6.67 14.24 15.59
C GLU A 211 6.60 14.66 14.11
N ALA A 212 7.33 15.71 13.73
CA ALA A 212 7.39 16.13 12.33
C ALA A 212 8.05 15.06 11.44
N HIS A 213 9.11 14.38 11.90
CA HIS A 213 9.73 13.29 11.15
C HIS A 213 8.80 12.09 10.99
N TYR A 214 8.11 11.70 12.04
CA TYR A 214 7.11 10.63 12.03
C TYR A 214 6.01 10.93 11.02
N MET A 215 5.38 12.10 11.12
CA MET A 215 4.28 12.48 10.23
C MET A 215 4.73 12.67 8.78
N ASN A 216 5.93 13.23 8.55
CA ASN A 216 6.50 13.32 7.21
C ASN A 216 6.76 11.93 6.63
N LYS A 217 7.22 10.98 7.44
CA LYS A 217 7.48 9.60 7.01
C LYS A 217 6.19 8.85 6.70
N VAL A 218 5.18 8.93 7.56
CA VAL A 218 3.84 8.37 7.29
C VAL A 218 3.27 8.97 6.00
N GLY A 219 3.32 10.30 5.85
CA GLY A 219 2.86 10.98 4.65
C GLY A 219 3.64 10.63 3.39
N ALA A 220 4.94 10.34 3.49
CA ALA A 220 5.77 9.92 2.37
C ALA A 220 5.45 8.47 1.96
N LEU A 221 5.39 7.54 2.91
CA LEU A 221 5.06 6.13 2.68
C LEU A 221 3.63 5.94 2.17
N SER A 222 2.69 6.82 2.57
CA SER A 222 1.29 6.82 2.07
C SER A 222 1.14 6.94 0.57
N LYS A 223 2.13 7.55 -0.09
CA LYS A 223 2.10 7.83 -1.52
C LYS A 223 2.79 6.73 -2.33
N VAL A 224 3.44 5.78 -1.66
CA VAL A 224 4.23 4.74 -2.30
C VAL A 224 3.51 3.41 -2.11
N ASN A 225 3.04 2.85 -3.21
CA ASN A 225 2.52 1.49 -3.26
C ASN A 225 3.30 0.72 -4.32
N HIS A 226 4.09 -0.26 -3.89
CA HIS A 226 4.84 -1.12 -4.79
C HIS A 226 4.82 -2.54 -4.24
N LYS A 227 4.66 -3.54 -5.12
CA LYS A 227 4.53 -4.94 -4.68
C LYS A 227 5.78 -5.49 -4.00
N ASN A 228 6.96 -5.01 -4.40
CA ASN A 228 8.24 -5.31 -3.76
C ASN A 228 8.65 -4.31 -2.67
N LEU A 229 7.74 -3.42 -2.24
CA LEU A 229 7.89 -2.62 -1.03
C LEU A 229 7.04 -3.26 0.07
N LEU A 230 7.51 -3.14 1.31
CA LEU A 230 6.70 -3.42 2.49
C LEU A 230 5.76 -2.22 2.70
N ASN A 231 4.54 -2.31 2.16
CA ASN A 231 3.64 -1.15 2.12
C ASN A 231 3.14 -0.77 3.52
N LEU A 232 2.97 0.53 3.74
CA LEU A 232 2.35 1.07 4.94
C LEU A 232 0.83 0.93 4.84
N VAL A 233 0.27 0.11 5.72
CA VAL A 233 -1.18 -0.16 5.83
C VAL A 233 -1.86 0.93 6.66
N GLY A 234 -1.18 1.42 7.68
CA GLY A 234 -1.73 2.46 8.55
C GLY A 234 -0.77 2.92 9.62
N TYR A 235 -1.29 3.73 10.54
CA TYR A 235 -0.53 4.23 11.68
C TYR A 235 -1.44 4.40 12.90
N CYS A 236 -0.86 4.49 14.08
CA CYS A 236 -1.58 4.73 15.33
C CYS A 236 -0.85 5.82 16.12
N GLU A 237 -1.62 6.76 16.65
CA GLU A 237 -1.17 7.81 17.56
C GLU A 237 -2.05 7.79 18.80
N ASP A 238 -1.42 7.74 19.97
CA ASP A 238 -2.11 7.90 21.25
C ASP A 238 -1.22 8.71 22.20
N GLU A 239 -1.84 9.46 23.10
CA GLU A 239 -1.17 10.28 24.11
C GLU A 239 -1.21 9.62 25.49
N LYS A 240 -2.16 8.71 25.74
CA LYS A 240 -2.37 8.11 27.06
C LYS A 240 -2.78 6.63 26.96
N PRO A 241 -1.83 5.68 27.01
CA PRO A 241 -0.37 5.88 27.11
C PRO A 241 0.21 6.46 25.81
N PHE A 242 1.30 7.24 25.93
CA PHE A 242 1.97 7.80 24.76
C PHE A 242 2.48 6.67 23.85
N ILE A 243 2.07 6.70 22.58
CA ILE A 243 2.49 5.71 21.59
C ILE A 243 2.45 6.29 20.18
N ARG A 244 3.43 5.87 19.37
CA ARG A 244 3.45 6.08 17.93
C ARG A 244 3.76 4.74 17.28
N MET A 245 2.90 4.32 16.35
CA MET A 245 3.06 3.05 15.64
C MET A 245 2.85 3.21 14.16
N MET A 246 3.64 2.49 13.37
CA MET A 246 3.42 2.30 11.94
C MET A 246 3.04 0.84 11.70
N VAL A 247 2.00 0.62 10.90
CA VAL A 247 1.44 -0.71 10.60
C VAL A 247 1.76 -1.05 9.16
N PHE A 248 2.52 -2.11 8.95
CA PHE A 248 2.97 -2.57 7.64
C PHE A 248 2.33 -3.92 7.28
N GLU A 249 2.36 -4.26 5.99
CA GLU A 249 2.13 -5.64 5.55
C GLU A 249 3.12 -6.59 6.24
N TYR A 250 2.68 -7.79 6.59
CA TYR A 250 3.56 -8.82 7.13
C TYR A 250 4.18 -9.68 6.01
N ALA A 251 5.45 -10.06 6.20
CA ALA A 251 6.18 -10.96 5.34
C ALA A 251 6.66 -12.16 6.17
N SER A 252 6.18 -13.35 5.83
CA SER A 252 6.24 -14.54 6.70
C SER A 252 7.61 -15.23 6.75
N ASN A 253 8.46 -15.06 5.73
CA ASN A 253 9.72 -15.79 5.59
C ASN A 253 10.93 -15.07 6.21
N GLY A 254 10.68 -14.05 7.03
CA GLY A 254 11.72 -13.29 7.73
C GLY A 254 12.55 -12.42 6.79
N SER A 255 13.75 -12.08 7.23
CA SER A 255 14.70 -11.25 6.49
C SER A 255 15.61 -12.06 5.57
N LEU A 256 16.10 -11.43 4.51
CA LEU A 256 17.12 -12.00 3.64
C LEU A 256 18.40 -12.32 4.41
N PHE A 257 18.74 -11.52 5.42
CA PHE A 257 19.90 -11.78 6.29
C PHE A 257 19.77 -13.14 6.98
N GLU A 258 18.60 -13.46 7.54
CA GLU A 258 18.37 -14.76 8.21
C GLU A 258 18.48 -15.91 7.21
N ARG A 259 17.85 -15.79 6.04
CA ARG A 259 17.89 -16.83 5.00
C ARG A 259 19.28 -17.08 4.41
N LEU A 260 20.17 -16.10 4.45
CA LEU A 260 21.55 -16.25 3.94
C LEU A 260 22.52 -16.74 5.01
N HIS A 261 22.35 -16.34 6.28
CA HIS A 261 23.40 -16.49 7.30
C HIS A 261 23.04 -17.38 8.48
N VAL A 262 21.76 -17.76 8.64
CA VAL A 262 21.30 -18.65 9.71
C VAL A 262 21.21 -20.08 9.17
N LYS A 263 21.92 -21.02 9.81
CA LYS A 263 22.08 -22.40 9.30
C LYS A 263 20.79 -23.20 9.33
N GLU A 264 19.92 -22.87 10.26
CA GLU A 264 18.61 -23.49 10.48
C GLU A 264 17.56 -23.03 9.46
N ALA A 265 17.84 -21.96 8.71
CA ALA A 265 16.94 -21.43 7.69
C ALA A 265 16.99 -22.25 6.39
N GLU A 266 15.86 -22.30 5.68
CA GLU A 266 15.79 -22.92 4.37
C GLU A 266 16.65 -22.14 3.36
N HIS A 267 17.57 -22.87 2.72
CA HIS A 267 18.58 -22.28 1.86
C HIS A 267 17.97 -21.80 0.54
N LEU A 268 18.27 -20.54 0.19
CA LEU A 268 17.84 -19.96 -1.08
C LEU A 268 18.67 -20.51 -2.24
N ASN A 269 17.98 -21.09 -3.23
CA ASN A 269 18.60 -21.51 -4.49
C ASN A 269 18.99 -20.29 -5.35
N TRP A 270 19.75 -20.53 -6.43
CA TRP A 270 20.25 -19.47 -7.30
C TRP A 270 19.13 -18.63 -7.93
N GLN A 271 18.05 -19.26 -8.37
CA GLN A 271 16.93 -18.56 -9.00
C GLN A 271 16.19 -17.66 -8.01
N SER A 272 15.95 -18.13 -6.77
CA SER A 272 15.33 -17.33 -5.71
C SER A 272 16.19 -16.12 -5.36
N ARG A 273 17.52 -16.30 -5.25
CA ARG A 273 18.48 -15.20 -5.00
C ARG A 273 18.42 -14.12 -6.08
N LEU A 274 18.39 -14.52 -7.36
CA LEU A 274 18.25 -13.60 -8.48
C LEU A 274 16.89 -12.90 -8.50
N ARG A 275 15.80 -13.64 -8.23
CA ARG A 275 14.45 -13.08 -8.13
C ARG A 275 14.37 -12.01 -7.03
N ILE A 276 14.96 -12.26 -5.87
CA ILE A 276 15.03 -11.31 -4.75
C ILE A 276 15.78 -10.05 -5.18
N ALA A 277 16.98 -10.19 -5.75
CA ALA A 277 17.77 -9.05 -6.22
C ALA A 277 17.02 -8.21 -7.27
N MET A 278 16.31 -8.86 -8.20
CA MET A 278 15.46 -8.19 -9.19
C MET A 278 14.28 -7.46 -8.54
N GLY A 279 13.59 -8.07 -7.58
CA GLY A 279 12.50 -7.42 -6.85
C GLY A 279 12.95 -6.16 -6.12
N VAL A 280 14.13 -6.18 -5.51
CA VAL A 280 14.75 -5.00 -4.89
C VAL A 280 15.03 -3.93 -5.96
N LEU A 281 15.64 -4.28 -7.09
CA LEU A 281 15.93 -3.34 -8.18
C LEU A 281 14.67 -2.65 -8.71
N TYR A 282 13.61 -3.41 -8.99
CA TYR A 282 12.35 -2.84 -9.46
C TYR A 282 11.74 -1.87 -8.45
N CYS A 283 11.79 -2.22 -7.15
CA CYS A 283 11.36 -1.32 -6.10
C CYS A 283 12.17 -0.01 -6.11
N LEU A 284 13.50 -0.10 -6.14
CA LEU A 284 14.40 1.06 -6.15
C LEU A 284 14.19 1.94 -7.38
N GLN A 285 14.04 1.33 -8.56
CA GLN A 285 13.78 2.04 -9.80
C GLN A 285 12.44 2.77 -9.76
N TYR A 286 11.39 2.13 -9.24
CA TYR A 286 10.08 2.75 -9.06
C TYR A 286 10.14 3.99 -8.17
N MET A 287 10.81 3.89 -7.00
CA MET A 287 10.98 5.01 -6.08
C MET A 287 11.75 6.18 -6.71
N HIS A 288 12.79 5.88 -7.50
CA HIS A 288 13.55 6.90 -8.22
C HIS A 288 12.69 7.62 -9.28
N GLN A 289 11.89 6.88 -10.06
CA GLN A 289 11.02 7.45 -11.10
C GLN A 289 9.91 8.34 -10.52
N GLN A 290 9.35 7.94 -9.38
CA GLN A 290 8.29 8.70 -8.70
C GLN A 290 8.82 9.91 -7.91
N ASN A 291 10.15 10.16 -7.94
CA ASN A 291 10.84 11.20 -7.17
C ASN A 291 10.35 11.26 -5.71
N THR A 292 10.22 10.08 -5.09
CA THR A 292 9.59 9.96 -3.78
C THR A 292 10.46 10.61 -2.71
N PRO A 293 9.87 11.35 -1.76
CA PRO A 293 10.62 11.89 -0.62
C PRO A 293 11.12 10.80 0.35
N VAL A 294 10.67 9.55 0.18
CA VAL A 294 11.15 8.39 0.93
C VAL A 294 12.57 8.06 0.47
N THR A 295 13.55 8.44 1.27
CA THR A 295 14.92 7.97 1.10
C THR A 295 15.08 6.66 1.85
N LEU A 296 15.35 5.56 1.13
CA LEU A 296 15.79 4.33 1.78
C LEU A 296 17.19 4.54 2.36
N LYS A 297 17.25 5.05 3.60
CA LYS A 297 18.51 5.26 4.31
C LYS A 297 19.25 3.93 4.52
N ASN A 298 18.49 2.86 4.77
CA ASN A 298 18.98 1.55 5.17
C ASN A 298 18.68 0.47 4.13
N LEU A 299 19.46 0.43 3.03
CA LEU A 299 19.42 -0.69 2.10
C LEU A 299 20.46 -1.74 2.53
N ASN A 300 20.02 -2.75 3.29
CA ASN A 300 20.80 -3.93 3.66
C ASN A 300 19.90 -5.18 3.73
N SER A 301 20.52 -6.35 3.90
CA SER A 301 19.81 -7.64 3.93
C SER A 301 18.85 -7.82 5.10
N SER A 302 19.01 -7.10 6.21
CA SER A 302 18.09 -7.13 7.35
C SER A 302 16.77 -6.37 7.09
N TYR A 303 16.81 -5.36 6.21
CA TYR A 303 15.63 -4.58 5.81
C TYR A 303 14.95 -5.10 4.52
N ILE A 304 15.33 -6.29 4.06
CA ILE A 304 14.67 -6.96 2.95
C ILE A 304 13.97 -8.19 3.50
N TYR A 305 12.65 -8.12 3.55
CA TYR A 305 11.82 -9.22 3.98
C TYR A 305 11.40 -10.09 2.80
N LEU A 306 11.08 -11.34 3.09
CA LEU A 306 10.73 -12.34 2.10
C LEU A 306 9.29 -12.81 2.31
N THR A 307 8.54 -12.93 1.22
CA THR A 307 7.21 -13.53 1.19
C THR A 307 7.31 -15.06 1.14
N GLU A 308 6.17 -15.75 1.27
CA GLU A 308 6.08 -17.23 1.23
C GLU A 308 6.72 -17.84 -0.01
N ASP A 309 6.65 -17.15 -1.14
CA ASP A 309 7.21 -17.56 -2.43
C ASP A 309 8.65 -17.05 -2.66
N ASP A 310 9.33 -16.53 -1.64
CA ASP A 310 10.68 -15.92 -1.71
C ASP A 310 10.76 -14.68 -2.62
N ALA A 311 9.70 -13.86 -2.70
CA ALA A 311 9.79 -12.56 -3.34
C ALA A 311 10.25 -11.49 -2.33
N ALA A 312 11.01 -10.50 -2.82
CA ALA A 312 11.55 -9.44 -1.97
C ALA A 312 10.50 -8.36 -1.65
N LYS A 313 10.45 -7.95 -0.38
CA LYS A 313 9.80 -6.73 0.11
C LYS A 313 10.83 -5.86 0.81
N VAL A 314 11.20 -4.76 0.16
CA VAL A 314 12.10 -3.74 0.72
C VAL A 314 11.33 -2.98 1.79
N SER A 315 11.92 -2.85 2.98
CA SER A 315 11.27 -2.21 4.11
C SER A 315 11.98 -0.91 4.51
N ASP A 316 11.19 0.05 5.01
CA ASP A 316 11.72 1.22 5.72
C ASP A 316 10.93 1.44 7.01
N ILE A 317 11.10 0.50 7.95
CA ILE A 317 10.39 0.45 9.24
C ILE A 317 10.98 1.36 10.33
N SER A 318 12.10 2.05 10.06
CA SER A 318 12.84 2.82 11.07
C SER A 318 12.17 4.15 11.44
N PHE A 319 12.15 4.55 12.71
CA PHE A 319 11.51 5.81 13.13
C PHE A 319 12.37 7.08 12.97
N SER A 320 13.55 6.99 12.34
CA SER A 320 14.54 8.08 12.26
C SER A 320 14.91 8.64 13.64
N VAL A 321 15.53 7.81 14.50
CA VAL A 321 16.09 8.26 15.79
C VAL A 321 17.62 8.24 15.80
N ASP A 322 18.27 7.67 14.79
CA ASP A 322 19.73 7.76 14.66
C ASP A 322 20.10 9.17 14.18
N LYS A 323 20.47 10.04 15.12
CA LYS A 323 21.49 11.05 14.84
C LYS A 323 22.83 10.34 14.96
N ARG A 324 23.40 9.88 13.84
CA ARG A 324 24.87 9.79 13.78
C ARG A 324 25.37 11.14 13.30
N GLU A 325 26.45 11.62 13.91
CA GLU A 325 27.11 12.89 13.52
C GLU A 325 27.58 12.89 12.04
N ASP A 326 27.54 11.74 11.37
CA ASP A 326 27.84 11.57 9.94
C ASP A 326 26.64 11.82 8.99
N ASP A 327 25.41 11.93 9.50
CA ASP A 327 24.17 12.00 8.69
C ASP A 327 23.90 13.39 8.07
N GLU A 328 24.71 14.41 8.39
CA GLU A 328 24.54 15.78 7.89
C GLU A 328 25.05 15.96 6.43
N TYR A 329 25.74 14.95 5.87
CA TYR A 329 26.33 15.01 4.52
C TYR A 329 25.76 14.01 3.49
N ASP A 330 24.91 13.06 3.90
CA ASP A 330 24.39 12.02 2.99
C ASP A 330 23.02 12.42 2.43
N ALA A 331 23.02 13.42 1.55
CA ALA A 331 21.86 13.66 0.69
C ALA A 331 21.57 12.37 -0.12
N PRO A 332 20.29 12.04 -0.42
CA PRO A 332 19.93 10.86 -1.18
C PRO A 332 20.55 10.93 -2.58
N ASP A 333 21.71 10.30 -2.74
CA ASP A 333 22.43 10.26 -4.00
C ASP A 333 22.12 8.92 -4.66
N GLU A 334 21.59 8.95 -5.89
CA GLU A 334 21.31 7.75 -6.68
C GLU A 334 22.54 6.84 -6.73
N TYR A 335 23.74 7.43 -6.81
CA TYR A 335 25.01 6.72 -6.82
C TYR A 335 25.34 6.02 -5.48
N SER A 336 24.83 6.52 -4.35
CA SER A 336 24.94 5.86 -3.04
C SER A 336 24.03 4.64 -2.98
N THR A 337 22.80 4.75 -3.50
CA THR A 337 21.85 3.62 -3.60
C THR A 337 22.39 2.52 -4.51
N VAL A 338 22.97 2.86 -5.66
CA VAL A 338 23.63 1.90 -6.57
C VAL A 338 24.75 1.13 -5.86
N TYR A 339 25.56 1.83 -5.05
CA TYR A 339 26.63 1.21 -4.27
C TYR A 339 26.09 0.26 -3.20
N LYS A 340 25.09 0.70 -2.42
CA LYS A 340 24.43 -0.14 -1.40
C LYS A 340 23.79 -1.38 -2.03
N PHE A 341 23.15 -1.24 -3.19
CA PHE A 341 22.61 -2.39 -3.94
C PHE A 341 23.69 -3.37 -4.37
N ALA A 342 24.86 -2.88 -4.80
CA ALA A 342 25.97 -3.76 -5.17
C ALA A 342 26.52 -4.58 -4.00
N LEU A 343 26.56 -3.98 -2.80
CA LEU A 343 26.91 -4.71 -1.57
C LEU A 343 25.91 -5.82 -1.26
N LEU A 344 24.63 -5.49 -1.35
CA LEU A 344 23.54 -6.44 -1.15
C LEU A 344 23.59 -7.58 -2.16
N LEU A 345 23.81 -7.27 -3.44
CA LEU A 345 23.93 -8.26 -4.50
C LEU A 345 25.14 -9.18 -4.26
N LEU A 346 26.27 -8.59 -3.85
CA LEU A 346 27.48 -9.34 -3.50
C LEU A 346 27.26 -10.27 -2.30
N GLU A 347 26.61 -9.79 -1.24
CA GLU A 347 26.19 -10.60 -0.09
C GLU A 347 25.28 -11.76 -0.53
N THR A 348 24.29 -11.45 -1.39
CA THR A 348 23.32 -12.42 -1.89
C THR A 348 23.98 -13.55 -2.68
N ILE A 349 24.91 -13.25 -3.59
CA ILE A 349 25.54 -14.27 -4.44
C ILE A 349 26.67 -15.02 -3.74
N SER A 350 27.33 -14.41 -2.76
CA SER A 350 28.47 -15.01 -2.04
C SER A 350 28.04 -15.75 -0.77
N GLY A 351 26.86 -15.45 -0.22
CA GLY A 351 26.42 -15.99 1.08
C GLY A 351 27.29 -15.51 2.24
N ARG A 352 28.11 -14.47 2.05
CA ARG A 352 29.02 -13.94 3.06
C ARG A 352 28.48 -12.66 3.66
N ARG A 353 28.70 -12.48 4.96
CA ARG A 353 28.28 -11.29 5.68
C ARG A 353 29.01 -10.05 5.17
N PRO A 354 28.38 -8.85 5.16
CA PRO A 354 29.03 -7.60 4.78
C PRO A 354 30.29 -7.29 5.59
N TYR A 355 30.33 -7.74 6.84
CA TYR A 355 31.47 -7.69 7.74
C TYR A 355 31.59 -8.99 8.54
N SER A 356 32.82 -9.48 8.69
CA SER A 356 33.18 -10.58 9.59
C SER A 356 34.52 -10.25 10.27
N GLU A 357 34.70 -10.69 11.52
CA GLU A 357 35.98 -10.51 12.23
C GLU A 357 37.13 -11.25 11.54
N ASP A 358 36.85 -12.41 10.94
CA ASP A 358 37.87 -13.25 10.29
C ASP A 358 38.24 -12.76 8.88
N ASP A 359 37.26 -12.30 8.10
CA ASP A 359 37.41 -11.96 6.68
C ASP A 359 37.45 -10.44 6.40
N GLY A 360 37.17 -9.61 7.40
CA GLY A 360 37.06 -8.17 7.27
C GLY A 360 35.83 -7.73 6.44
N LEU A 361 35.98 -6.62 5.70
CA LEU A 361 34.92 -6.09 4.84
C LEU A 361 34.74 -6.95 3.57
N LEU A 362 33.49 -7.32 3.28
CA LEU A 362 33.12 -8.15 2.13
C LEU A 362 33.67 -7.61 0.80
N VAL A 363 33.63 -6.29 0.62
CA VAL A 363 34.14 -5.61 -0.58
C VAL A 363 35.64 -5.85 -0.78
N LEU A 364 36.42 -5.79 0.30
CA LEU A 364 37.87 -5.97 0.24
C LEU A 364 38.21 -7.41 -0.12
N TRP A 365 37.48 -8.38 0.43
CA TRP A 365 37.59 -9.78 0.05
C TRP A 365 37.24 -9.99 -1.43
N ALA A 366 36.11 -9.44 -1.89
CA ALA A 366 35.60 -9.62 -3.25
C ALA A 366 36.49 -8.98 -4.33
N ARG A 367 37.25 -7.94 -3.97
CA ARG A 367 38.13 -7.20 -4.90
C ARG A 367 39.04 -8.11 -5.72
N ARG A 368 39.56 -9.21 -5.15
CA ARG A 368 40.43 -10.16 -5.87
C ARG A 368 39.73 -10.86 -7.05
N TYR A 369 38.42 -11.07 -6.94
CA TYR A 369 37.60 -11.69 -8.00
C TYR A 369 37.14 -10.62 -9.00
N LEU A 370 36.76 -9.44 -8.50
CA LEU A 370 36.32 -8.31 -9.32
C LEU A 370 37.44 -7.72 -10.20
N THR A 371 38.71 -7.84 -9.81
CA THR A 371 39.86 -7.43 -10.64
C THR A 371 40.39 -8.54 -11.55
N CYS A 372 39.64 -9.64 -11.73
CA CYS A 372 40.03 -10.82 -12.51
C CYS A 372 41.34 -11.49 -12.05
N ALA A 373 41.77 -11.27 -10.80
CA ALA A 373 42.97 -11.91 -10.24
C ALA A 373 42.70 -13.34 -9.76
N SER A 374 41.45 -13.74 -9.64
CA SER A 374 41.01 -15.08 -9.26
C SER A 374 39.75 -15.49 -10.04
N PRO A 375 39.49 -16.80 -10.23
CA PRO A 375 38.31 -17.27 -10.92
C PRO A 375 37.02 -16.80 -10.24
N VAL A 376 36.09 -16.25 -11.03
CA VAL A 376 34.85 -15.63 -10.54
C VAL A 376 33.97 -16.61 -9.73
N MET A 377 34.00 -17.90 -10.09
CA MET A 377 33.24 -18.94 -9.38
C MET A 377 33.66 -19.07 -7.91
N GLY A 378 34.88 -18.68 -7.52
CA GLY A 378 35.31 -18.66 -6.12
C GLY A 378 34.64 -17.57 -5.26
N MET A 379 33.95 -16.62 -5.90
CA MET A 379 33.15 -15.59 -5.23
C MET A 379 31.74 -16.07 -4.87
N ILE A 380 31.25 -17.09 -5.57
CA ILE A 380 29.88 -17.58 -5.45
C ILE A 380 29.76 -18.51 -4.23
N ASP A 381 28.62 -18.45 -3.58
CA ASP A 381 28.29 -19.28 -2.42
C ASP A 381 28.45 -20.78 -2.76
N PRO A 382 29.31 -21.52 -2.03
CA PRO A 382 29.57 -22.94 -2.29
C PRO A 382 28.37 -23.84 -2.00
N THR A 383 27.34 -23.36 -1.29
CA THR A 383 26.11 -24.11 -1.03
C THR A 383 25.17 -24.20 -2.23
N LEU A 384 25.47 -23.47 -3.31
CA LEU A 384 24.66 -23.44 -4.53
C LEU A 384 25.04 -24.57 -5.50
N ASN A 385 24.09 -25.45 -5.80
CA ASN A 385 24.33 -26.67 -6.56
C ASN A 385 24.41 -26.48 -8.10
N SER A 386 23.98 -25.34 -8.64
CA SER A 386 24.01 -25.07 -10.09
C SER A 386 23.97 -23.57 -10.39
N VAL A 387 25.14 -22.98 -10.67
CA VAL A 387 25.28 -21.57 -11.04
C VAL A 387 25.94 -21.47 -12.43
N PRO A 388 25.28 -20.86 -13.43
CA PRO A 388 25.90 -20.62 -14.73
C PRO A 388 27.10 -19.68 -14.60
N GLU A 389 28.27 -20.08 -15.09
CA GLU A 389 29.48 -19.26 -15.03
C GLU A 389 29.31 -17.93 -15.80
N GLU A 390 28.49 -17.93 -16.86
CA GLU A 390 28.12 -16.71 -17.59
C GLU A 390 27.40 -15.70 -16.70
N HIS A 391 26.43 -16.15 -15.90
CA HIS A 391 25.73 -15.28 -14.94
C HIS A 391 26.71 -14.74 -13.91
N ALA A 392 27.56 -15.60 -13.33
CA ALA A 392 28.55 -15.18 -12.33
C ALA A 392 29.52 -14.12 -12.88
N ARG A 393 30.00 -14.29 -14.12
CA ARG A 393 30.89 -13.35 -14.79
C ARG A 393 30.19 -12.01 -15.06
N ALA A 394 28.98 -12.04 -15.61
CA ALA A 394 28.23 -10.84 -15.93
C ALA A 394 27.83 -10.06 -14.66
N LEU A 395 27.42 -10.76 -13.60
CA LEU A 395 27.14 -10.18 -12.28
C LEU A 395 28.37 -9.53 -11.67
N SER A 396 29.54 -10.17 -11.77
CA SER A 396 30.78 -9.63 -11.22
C SER A 396 31.19 -8.33 -11.91
N GLU A 397 31.02 -8.27 -13.23
CA GLU A 397 31.29 -7.03 -13.98
C GLU A 397 30.32 -5.91 -13.60
N LEU A 398 29.03 -6.24 -13.41
CA LEU A 398 28.04 -5.29 -12.91
C LEU A 398 28.40 -4.77 -11.52
N ILE A 399 28.71 -5.66 -10.58
CA ILE A 399 29.13 -5.31 -9.21
C ILE A 399 30.37 -4.41 -9.24
N ARG A 400 31.37 -4.74 -10.07
CA ARG A 400 32.60 -3.96 -10.22
C ARG A 400 32.31 -2.51 -10.65
N LEU A 401 31.38 -2.32 -11.58
CA LEU A 401 30.99 -0.98 -12.04
C LEU A 401 30.24 -0.20 -10.95
N CYS A 402 29.32 -0.86 -10.23
CA CYS A 402 28.56 -0.22 -9.15
C CYS A 402 29.42 0.13 -7.92
N LEU A 403 30.49 -0.64 -7.67
CA LEU A 403 31.44 -0.40 -6.57
C LEU A 403 32.59 0.55 -6.93
N SER A 404 32.52 1.27 -8.05
CA SER A 404 33.55 2.24 -8.42
C SER A 404 33.69 3.34 -7.34
N GLU A 405 34.93 3.66 -6.99
CA GLU A 405 35.27 4.77 -6.07
C GLU A 405 34.84 6.13 -6.65
N ASP A 406 34.88 6.27 -7.98
CA ASP A 406 34.41 7.46 -8.68
C ASP A 406 32.90 7.40 -8.89
N ARG A 407 32.16 8.28 -8.21
CA ARG A 407 30.69 8.38 -8.32
C ARG A 407 30.22 8.57 -9.76
N ARG A 408 30.98 9.28 -10.60
CA ARG A 408 30.60 9.57 -12.00
C ARG A 408 30.70 8.36 -12.92
N GLN A 409 31.42 7.32 -12.49
CA GLN A 409 31.58 6.09 -13.25
C GLN A 409 30.54 5.04 -12.88
N ARG A 410 29.77 5.25 -11.81
CA ARG A 410 28.72 4.34 -11.40
C ARG A 410 27.55 4.47 -12.39
N PRO A 411 26.99 3.34 -12.86
CA PRO A 411 25.81 3.35 -13.72
C PRO A 411 24.60 3.90 -12.96
N THR A 412 23.61 4.38 -13.70
CA THR A 412 22.30 4.76 -13.14
C THR A 412 21.51 3.53 -12.70
N MET A 413 20.53 3.70 -11.81
CA MET A 413 19.66 2.58 -11.38
C MET A 413 18.92 1.93 -12.56
N ALA A 414 18.54 2.72 -13.56
CA ALA A 414 17.90 2.21 -14.78
C ALA A 414 18.86 1.33 -15.62
N GLU A 415 20.13 1.73 -15.75
CA GLU A 415 21.14 0.94 -16.45
C GLU A 415 21.46 -0.36 -15.71
N VAL A 416 21.56 -0.32 -14.38
CA VAL A 416 21.75 -1.51 -13.54
C VAL A 416 20.58 -2.47 -13.73
N THR A 417 19.34 -1.95 -13.68
CA THR A 417 18.14 -2.79 -13.84
C THR A 417 18.11 -3.45 -15.21
N LYS A 418 18.38 -2.69 -16.29
CA LYS A 418 18.42 -3.23 -17.65
C LYS A 418 19.48 -4.34 -17.80
N ARG A 419 20.70 -4.11 -17.31
CA ARG A 419 21.76 -5.15 -17.35
C ARG A 419 21.38 -6.37 -16.53
N MET A 420 20.75 -6.18 -15.36
CA MET A 420 20.34 -7.30 -14.52
C MET A 420 19.20 -8.11 -15.16
N GLN A 421 18.28 -7.46 -15.89
CA GLN A 421 17.28 -8.12 -16.72
C GLN A 421 17.92 -8.94 -17.86
N GLU A 422 18.92 -8.38 -18.55
CA GLU A 422 19.65 -9.08 -19.62
C GLU A 422 20.37 -10.34 -19.12
N ILE A 423 20.88 -10.31 -17.89
CA ILE A 423 21.57 -11.45 -17.26
C ILE A 423 20.59 -12.51 -16.76
N THR A 424 19.47 -12.10 -16.16
CA THR A 424 18.57 -13.03 -15.44
C THR A 424 17.39 -13.50 -16.27
N GLY A 425 16.97 -12.72 -17.27
CA GLY A 425 15.71 -12.90 -17.97
C GLY A 425 14.46 -12.67 -17.11
N ILE A 426 14.61 -12.20 -15.86
CA ILE A 426 13.50 -12.03 -14.92
C ILE A 426 12.83 -10.68 -15.16
N THR A 427 11.60 -10.73 -15.64
CA THR A 427 10.74 -9.55 -15.85
C THR A 427 10.16 -9.02 -14.53
N GLN A 428 9.56 -7.82 -14.56
CA GLN A 428 8.93 -7.22 -13.39
C GLN A 428 7.82 -8.12 -12.81
N ASP A 429 6.97 -8.69 -13.65
CA ASP A 429 5.87 -9.57 -13.23
C ASP A 429 6.36 -10.84 -12.54
N GLN A 430 7.53 -11.35 -12.92
CA GLN A 430 8.14 -12.53 -12.30
C GLN A 430 8.80 -12.23 -10.94
N ALA A 431 9.21 -10.99 -10.71
CA ALA A 431 9.85 -10.56 -9.47
C ALA A 431 8.86 -10.13 -8.37
N ILE A 432 7.60 -9.88 -8.74
CA ILE A 432 6.52 -9.49 -7.84
C ILE A 432 6.06 -10.70 -6.99
N PRO A 433 5.74 -10.52 -5.69
CA PRO A 433 5.11 -11.57 -4.88
C PRO A 433 3.79 -12.04 -5.48
N ARG A 434 3.54 -13.36 -5.46
CA ARG A 434 2.27 -13.92 -5.94
C ARG A 434 1.13 -13.60 -4.97
N ASN A 435 -0.05 -13.29 -5.51
CA ASN A 435 -1.20 -12.80 -4.73
C ASN A 435 -1.92 -13.88 -3.87
N SER A 436 -1.51 -15.15 -3.92
CA SER A 436 -2.27 -16.25 -3.32
C SER A 436 -1.38 -17.19 -2.47
N ALA A 437 -1.77 -17.37 -1.21
CA ALA A 437 -1.29 -18.43 -0.32
C ALA A 437 -1.78 -19.83 -0.76
N LEU A 438 -2.69 -19.90 -1.73
CA LEU A 438 -3.28 -21.13 -2.30
C LEU A 438 -2.80 -21.41 -3.74
N TRP A 439 -1.62 -20.92 -4.14
CA TRP A 439 -1.08 -21.15 -5.49
C TRP A 439 -0.99 -22.65 -5.88
N TRP A 440 -0.88 -23.54 -4.89
CA TRP A 440 -0.96 -25.00 -5.08
C TRP A 440 -2.31 -25.46 -5.63
N ALA A 441 -3.42 -24.85 -5.19
CA ALA A 441 -4.76 -25.19 -5.66
C ALA A 441 -4.99 -24.72 -7.11
N GLU A 442 -4.39 -23.59 -7.51
CA GLU A 442 -4.44 -23.12 -8.90
C GLU A 442 -3.65 -24.03 -9.86
N LEU A 443 -2.56 -24.65 -9.39
CA LEU A 443 -1.81 -25.64 -10.18
C LEU A 443 -2.54 -26.97 -10.39
N GLU A 444 -3.31 -27.45 -9.41
CA GLU A 444 -4.13 -28.66 -9.58
C GLU A 444 -5.28 -28.44 -10.60
N ILE A 445 -5.83 -27.23 -10.66
CA ILE A 445 -6.86 -26.85 -11.66
C ILE A 445 -6.25 -26.73 -13.07
N MET A 446 -4.99 -26.33 -13.21
CA MET A 446 -4.32 -26.22 -14.52
C MET A 446 -3.75 -27.54 -15.05
N THR A 447 -3.66 -28.56 -14.21
CA THR A 447 -3.10 -29.89 -14.56
C THR A 447 -4.17 -31.00 -14.61
N SER A 448 -5.44 -30.66 -14.38
CA SER A 448 -6.63 -31.49 -14.62
C SER A 448 -7.35 -31.07 -15.90
#